data_AF-A0A554ISM6-F1
#
_entry.id   AF-A0A554ISM6-F1
#
_cell.length_a   1.000
_cell.length_b   1.000
_cell.length_c   1.000
_cell.angle_alpha   90.00
_cell.angle_beta   90.00
_cell.angle_gamma   90.00
#
_symmetry.space_group_name_H-M   'P 1'
#
loop_
_entity.id
_entity.type
_entity.pdbx_description
1 polymer ?
#
loop_
_entity_poly.entity_id
_entity_poly.type
_entity_poly.pdbx_seq_one_letter_code
_entity_poly.pdbx_strand_id
1 'polypeptide(L)'
;MRIQSTRDGYIFLITALFVGAISLAATISLMLLGWAAEQNGLTYGQATQSLELARGCIEFAINMLRSDMTYAGGNTLVFSQGSCTIMSVQGHGPSNRTICAEGVSGQTKKRLKASVEELFPTPIVISYEEVLTAESCAALVALQPVPTGSIPSSAFVAVSSSVSSSPGPPSSSSSLASSSNPSSTPASSSSSAASSSAAAPSSAASSAQSSVQASSSSSSAAASSVASSGASSSDPDSCFPFTIAGNGTITTDNDMNITFENLEAKIENPSGTHMKTFVCRSENGGDYSPLFGGQLSDDCTGINDNKYGDEMQEDGIDSRTYGNVAASTSYSFKVHAYLKIGPNTWSYTSTSTDGTGRVLILKKGANVQAHPSIGNSAPLMQFLGDRGLLDGNNLLNIGNADLLLLTELNDSPGSASADYDDDVLRIQGQQDFMCGMGS
;
A
#
# COMPACT_ATOMS: atom_id res chain seq x y z
N MET A 1 -6.17 -74.53 33.94
CA MET A 1 -6.83 -73.20 33.83
C MET A 1 -5.76 -72.23 33.33
N ARG A 2 -5.75 -71.92 32.03
CA ARG A 2 -4.71 -71.09 31.41
C ARG A 2 -4.99 -69.62 31.70
N ILE A 3 -4.15 -69.02 32.53
CA ILE A 3 -4.07 -67.57 32.72
C ILE A 3 -3.28 -67.03 31.51
N GLN A 4 -3.98 -66.73 30.42
CA GLN A 4 -3.44 -65.98 29.30
C GLN A 4 -4.36 -64.80 29.01
N SER A 5 -3.84 -63.59 29.27
CA SER A 5 -4.24 -62.26 28.78
C SER A 5 -4.37 -61.22 29.90
N THR A 6 -3.23 -60.84 30.48
CA THR A 6 -3.08 -59.59 31.25
C THR A 6 -2.11 -58.61 30.57
N ARG A 7 -1.61 -58.95 29.37
CA ARG A 7 -0.68 -58.09 28.61
C ARG A 7 -1.38 -57.02 27.77
N ASP A 8 -2.66 -57.20 27.45
CA ASP A 8 -3.36 -56.31 26.52
C ASP A 8 -3.80 -54.99 27.19
N GLY A 9 -4.06 -54.99 28.51
CA GLY A 9 -4.45 -53.78 29.24
C GLY A 9 -3.34 -52.75 29.43
N TYR A 10 -2.08 -53.19 29.49
CA TYR A 10 -0.93 -52.30 29.63
C TYR A 10 -0.68 -51.47 28.36
N ILE A 11 -0.91 -52.07 27.18
CA ILE A 11 -0.77 -51.40 25.89
C ILE A 11 -1.78 -50.27 25.77
N PHE A 12 -3.05 -50.51 26.15
CA PHE A 12 -4.09 -49.49 26.11
C PHE A 12 -3.79 -48.29 27.03
N LEU A 13 -3.28 -48.53 28.25
CA LEU A 13 -2.96 -47.46 29.18
C LEU A 13 -1.81 -46.60 28.66
N ILE A 14 -0.77 -47.23 28.10
CA ILE A 14 0.35 -46.52 27.50
C ILE A 14 -0.09 -45.68 26.31
N THR A 15 -0.92 -46.21 25.39
CA THR A 15 -1.35 -45.44 24.22
C THR A 15 -2.21 -44.24 24.64
N ALA A 16 -3.12 -44.41 25.60
CA ALA A 16 -3.90 -43.31 26.16
C ALA A 16 -3.01 -42.24 26.80
N LEU A 17 -1.97 -42.65 27.52
CA LEU A 17 -1.00 -41.73 28.13
C LEU A 17 -0.20 -40.95 27.08
N PHE A 18 0.27 -41.60 26.01
CA PHE A 18 0.98 -40.92 24.93
C PHE A 18 0.10 -39.94 24.17
N VAL A 19 -1.15 -40.32 23.83
CA VAL A 19 -2.09 -39.41 23.16
C VAL A 19 -2.41 -38.21 24.05
N GLY A 20 -2.59 -38.43 25.36
CA GLY A 20 -2.80 -37.34 26.33
C GLY A 20 -1.58 -36.41 26.46
N ALA A 21 -0.36 -36.96 26.43
CA ALA A 21 0.85 -36.15 26.46
C ALA A 21 1.01 -35.27 25.20
N ILE A 22 0.70 -35.83 24.03
CA ILE A 22 0.77 -35.10 22.75
C ILE A 22 -0.29 -34.00 22.70
N SER A 23 -1.53 -34.27 23.13
CA SER A 23 -2.59 -33.26 23.14
C SER A 23 -2.29 -32.13 24.12
N LEU A 24 -1.76 -32.44 25.31
CA LEU A 24 -1.31 -31.43 26.27
C LEU A 24 -0.14 -30.58 25.74
N ALA A 25 0.82 -31.19 25.06
CA ALA A 25 1.93 -30.45 24.45
C ALA A 25 1.43 -29.51 23.33
N ALA A 26 0.46 -29.94 22.53
CA ALA A 26 -0.14 -29.13 21.47
C ALA A 26 -0.94 -27.94 22.05
N THR A 27 -1.74 -28.14 23.10
CA THR A 27 -2.51 -27.06 23.72
C THR A 27 -1.61 -26.01 24.38
N ILE A 28 -0.54 -26.43 25.07
CA ILE A 28 0.44 -25.51 25.64
C ILE A 28 1.13 -24.70 24.53
N SER A 29 1.47 -25.33 23.41
CA SER A 29 2.09 -24.64 22.27
C SER A 29 1.16 -23.58 21.69
N LEU A 30 -0.10 -23.90 21.45
CA LEU A 30 -1.09 -22.94 20.93
C LEU A 30 -1.32 -21.77 21.90
N MET A 31 -1.32 -22.03 23.21
CA MET A 31 -1.46 -20.99 24.23
C MET A 31 -0.25 -20.03 24.22
N LEU A 32 0.98 -20.55 24.10
CA LEU A 32 2.19 -19.73 24.00
C LEU A 32 2.21 -18.89 22.72
N LEU A 33 1.74 -19.44 21.59
CA LEU A 33 1.61 -18.69 20.33
C LEU A 33 0.58 -17.56 20.46
N GLY A 34 -0.57 -17.82 21.11
CA GLY A 34 -1.60 -16.81 21.36
C GLY A 34 -1.07 -15.64 22.19
N TRP A 35 -0.31 -15.93 23.25
CA TRP A 35 0.30 -14.90 24.08
C TRP A 35 1.34 -14.06 23.35
N ALA A 36 2.18 -14.69 22.52
CA ALA A 36 3.15 -13.98 21.69
C ALA A 36 2.46 -13.06 20.66
N ALA A 37 1.36 -13.52 20.05
CA ALA A 37 0.59 -12.72 19.10
C ALA A 37 -0.03 -11.47 19.78
N GLU A 38 -0.55 -11.61 20.99
CA GLU A 38 -1.12 -10.47 21.75
C GLU A 38 -0.06 -9.42 22.11
N GLN A 39 1.12 -9.85 22.56
CA GLN A 39 2.23 -8.93 22.86
C GLN A 39 2.72 -8.18 21.62
N ASN A 40 2.80 -8.87 20.47
CA ASN A 40 3.16 -8.26 19.20
C ASN A 40 2.10 -7.24 18.77
N GLY A 41 0.82 -7.56 18.93
CA GLY A 41 -0.29 -6.65 18.62
C GLY A 41 -0.24 -5.36 19.46
N LEU A 42 -0.01 -5.48 20.77
CA LEU A 42 0.13 -4.31 21.65
C LEU A 42 1.36 -3.45 21.28
N THR A 43 2.50 -4.08 21.03
CA THR A 43 3.74 -3.38 20.65
C THR A 43 3.57 -2.63 19.33
N TYR A 44 2.91 -3.25 18.35
CA TYR A 44 2.59 -2.64 17.07
C TYR A 44 1.65 -1.44 17.24
N GLY A 45 0.58 -1.59 18.02
CA GLY A 45 -0.35 -0.49 18.31
C GLY A 45 0.35 0.70 18.99
N GLN A 46 1.20 0.45 19.98
CA GLN A 46 2.01 1.49 20.64
C GLN A 46 3.00 2.14 19.68
N ALA A 47 3.61 1.38 18.76
CA ALA A 47 4.52 1.91 17.75
C ALA A 47 3.81 2.90 16.82
N THR A 48 2.68 2.51 16.24
CA THR A 48 1.88 3.40 15.37
C THR A 48 1.43 4.65 16.13
N GLN A 49 0.94 4.50 17.35
CA GLN A 49 0.52 5.63 18.17
C GLN A 49 1.68 6.59 18.50
N SER A 50 2.86 6.07 18.82
CA SER A 50 4.05 6.89 19.06
C SER A 50 4.53 7.64 17.80
N LEU A 51 4.33 7.08 16.61
CA LEU A 51 4.63 7.75 15.34
C LEU A 51 3.66 8.91 15.09
N GLU A 52 2.35 8.71 15.28
CA GLU A 52 1.34 9.75 15.13
C GLU A 52 1.53 10.90 16.13
N LEU A 53 1.91 10.59 17.37
CA LEU A 53 2.29 11.58 18.37
C LEU A 53 3.49 12.42 17.90
N ALA A 54 4.52 11.80 17.32
CA ALA A 54 5.66 12.51 16.77
C ALA A 54 5.24 13.44 15.61
N ARG A 55 4.39 12.96 14.70
CA ARG A 55 3.84 13.76 13.59
C ARG A 55 3.06 14.97 14.09
N GLY A 56 2.19 14.79 15.09
CA GLY A 56 1.46 15.90 15.72
C GLY A 56 2.37 16.96 16.34
N CYS A 57 3.49 16.56 16.94
CA CYS A 57 4.50 17.50 17.43
C CYS A 57 5.19 18.28 16.31
N ILE A 58 5.42 17.66 15.14
CA ILE A 58 5.97 18.36 13.96
C ILE A 58 4.98 19.41 13.47
N GLU A 59 3.69 19.06 13.33
CA GLU A 59 2.66 20.00 12.90
C GLU A 59 2.52 21.18 13.87
N PHE A 60 2.58 20.91 15.19
CA PHE A 60 2.63 21.96 16.19
C PHE A 60 3.87 22.85 16.03
N ALA A 61 5.05 22.27 15.81
CA ALA A 61 6.29 23.02 15.60
C ALA A 61 6.23 23.90 14.33
N ILE A 62 5.63 23.41 13.24
CA ILE A 62 5.40 24.19 12.02
C ILE A 62 4.50 25.40 12.32
N ASN A 63 3.41 25.20 13.06
CA ASN A 63 2.52 26.30 13.46
C ASN A 63 3.20 27.31 14.39
N MET A 64 4.06 26.85 15.30
CA MET A 64 4.88 27.72 16.15
C MET A 64 5.87 28.52 15.30
N LEU A 65 6.55 27.89 14.34
CA LEU A 65 7.47 28.57 13.43
C LEU A 65 6.79 29.65 12.57
N ARG A 66 5.53 29.42 12.17
CA ARG A 66 4.72 30.44 11.49
C ARG A 66 4.40 31.65 12.36
N SER A 67 4.34 31.48 13.67
CA SER A 67 4.07 32.58 14.60
C SER A 67 5.36 33.25 15.08
N ASP A 68 6.42 32.45 15.25
CA ASP A 68 7.74 32.86 15.70
C ASP A 68 8.83 32.09 14.93
N MET A 69 9.44 32.80 13.99
CA MET A 69 10.53 32.28 13.16
C MET A 69 11.80 31.89 13.93
N THR A 70 11.89 32.27 15.20
CA THR A 70 13.01 31.98 16.10
C THR A 70 12.75 30.78 17.02
N TYR A 71 11.59 30.13 16.89
CA TYR A 71 11.25 28.94 17.66
C TYR A 71 12.30 27.82 17.49
N ALA A 72 12.97 27.46 18.59
CA ALA A 72 14.07 26.49 18.61
C ALA A 72 13.63 25.05 18.91
N GLY A 73 12.35 24.84 19.27
CA GLY A 73 11.86 23.57 19.81
C GLY A 73 12.03 23.44 21.34
N GLY A 74 12.04 22.22 21.84
CA GLY A 74 12.20 21.89 23.28
C GLY A 74 10.91 21.69 24.06
N ASN A 75 9.74 21.87 23.42
CA ASN A 75 8.45 21.69 24.08
C ASN A 75 8.02 20.23 24.12
N THR A 76 7.49 19.79 25.26
CA THR A 76 6.82 18.49 25.42
C THR A 76 5.31 18.69 25.51
N LEU A 77 4.58 18.04 24.61
CA LEU A 77 3.12 17.96 24.61
C LEU A 77 2.70 16.62 25.24
N VAL A 78 1.78 16.67 26.20
CA VAL A 78 1.28 15.47 26.90
C VAL A 78 -0.18 15.25 26.53
N PHE A 79 -0.51 14.01 26.16
CA PHE A 79 -1.83 13.55 25.79
C PHE A 79 -2.27 12.41 26.72
N SER A 80 -3.54 12.02 26.68
CA SER A 80 -4.04 10.85 27.43
C SER A 80 -3.40 9.54 26.99
N GLN A 81 -2.91 9.50 25.75
CA GLN A 81 -2.42 8.33 25.04
C GLN A 81 -0.89 8.24 24.98
N GLY A 82 -0.18 9.25 25.48
CA GLY A 82 1.28 9.33 25.40
C GLY A 82 1.77 10.77 25.47
N SER A 83 3.01 10.99 25.06
CA SER A 83 3.58 12.33 24.96
C SER A 83 4.43 12.45 23.71
N CYS A 84 4.63 13.67 23.23
CA CYS A 84 5.62 13.96 22.21
C CYS A 84 6.50 15.14 22.62
N THR A 85 7.78 15.10 22.28
CA THR A 85 8.74 16.16 22.55
C THR A 85 9.32 16.65 21.24
N ILE A 86 9.21 17.96 21.01
CA ILE A 86 9.87 18.64 19.91
C ILE A 86 11.32 18.83 20.35
N MET A 87 12.25 18.27 19.59
CA MET A 87 13.68 18.35 19.89
C MET A 87 14.23 19.72 19.44
N SER A 88 15.31 19.75 18.68
CA SER A 88 15.82 20.97 18.06
C SER A 88 15.17 21.22 16.69
N VAL A 89 14.81 22.47 16.44
CA VAL A 89 14.54 22.97 15.08
C VAL A 89 15.83 23.52 14.49
N GLN A 90 16.20 23.06 13.30
CA GLN A 90 17.38 23.50 12.56
C GLN A 90 17.01 24.32 11.32
N GLY A 91 17.99 25.05 10.78
CA GLY A 91 17.81 25.98 9.67
C GLY A 91 17.57 27.42 10.13
N HIS A 92 17.49 28.35 9.18
CA HIS A 92 17.28 29.78 9.45
C HIS A 92 16.38 30.41 8.38
N GLY A 93 15.57 31.41 8.77
CA GLY A 93 14.66 32.08 7.83
C GLY A 93 13.41 31.26 7.48
N PRO A 94 12.63 31.67 6.46
CA PRO A 94 11.36 31.03 6.09
C PRO A 94 11.51 29.70 5.37
N SER A 95 12.72 29.34 4.96
CA SER A 95 12.97 28.16 4.14
C SER A 95 13.96 27.18 4.76
N ASN A 96 13.96 25.95 4.25
CA ASN A 96 14.89 24.88 4.60
C ASN A 96 15.01 24.65 6.12
N ARG A 97 13.87 24.42 6.77
CA ARG A 97 13.83 24.05 8.18
C ARG A 97 13.83 22.55 8.34
N THR A 98 14.57 22.06 9.32
CA THR A 98 14.51 20.65 9.70
C THR A 98 13.96 20.57 11.11
N ILE A 99 12.87 19.85 11.28
CA ILE A 99 12.16 19.69 12.55
C ILE A 99 12.29 18.25 12.97
N CYS A 100 12.67 18.03 14.23
CA CYS A 100 12.68 16.70 14.83
C CYS A 100 11.72 16.61 16.00
N ALA A 101 10.95 15.53 16.02
CA ALA A 101 10.05 15.23 17.11
C ALA A 101 10.19 13.76 17.54
N GLU A 102 9.88 13.53 18.80
CA GLU A 102 9.96 12.23 19.44
C GLU A 102 8.63 11.94 20.12
N GLY A 103 7.92 10.91 19.68
CA GLY A 103 6.68 10.44 20.28
C GLY A 103 6.91 9.22 21.16
N VAL A 104 6.18 9.15 22.27
CA VAL A 104 6.25 8.09 23.27
C VAL A 104 4.83 7.63 23.60
N SER A 105 4.55 6.35 23.37
CA SER A 105 3.34 5.66 23.83
C SER A 105 3.71 4.36 24.52
N GLY A 106 3.30 4.23 25.80
CA GLY A 106 3.70 3.10 26.63
C GLY A 106 5.22 3.01 26.76
N GLN A 107 5.80 1.89 26.29
CA GLN A 107 7.24 1.66 26.27
C GLN A 107 7.87 1.91 24.90
N THR A 108 7.05 2.24 23.89
CA THR A 108 7.51 2.43 22.52
C THR A 108 7.79 3.90 22.25
N LYS A 109 8.90 4.11 21.53
CA LYS A 109 9.45 5.41 21.25
C LYS A 109 9.79 5.50 19.77
N LYS A 110 9.23 6.50 19.09
CA LYS A 110 9.43 6.75 17.66
C LYS A 110 9.90 8.18 17.46
N ARG A 111 10.80 8.39 16.51
CA ARG A 111 11.30 9.71 16.15
C ARG A 111 11.08 9.96 14.69
N LEU A 112 10.66 11.18 14.39
CA LEU A 112 10.33 11.61 13.05
C LEU A 112 11.07 12.91 12.77
N LYS A 113 11.74 12.97 11.63
CA LYS A 113 12.40 14.15 11.09
C LYS A 113 11.60 14.65 9.89
N ALA A 114 11.21 15.92 9.91
CA ALA A 114 10.58 16.57 8.76
C ALA A 114 11.51 17.62 8.16
N SER A 115 11.55 17.66 6.83
CA SER A 115 12.24 18.71 6.07
C SER A 115 11.21 19.63 5.44
N VAL A 116 11.23 20.91 5.82
CA VAL A 116 10.28 21.94 5.38
C VAL A 116 11.00 22.89 4.43
N GLU A 117 10.51 22.98 3.19
CA GLU A 117 11.10 23.83 2.15
C GLU A 117 10.81 25.29 2.41
N GLU A 118 9.56 25.60 2.73
CA GLU A 118 9.02 26.95 2.84
C GLU A 118 7.94 26.96 3.93
N LEU A 119 7.91 27.99 4.78
CA LEU A 119 6.92 28.14 5.86
C LEU A 119 5.78 29.11 5.51
N PHE A 120 6.01 30.02 4.55
CA PHE A 120 5.07 31.07 4.17
C PHE A 120 4.98 31.20 2.66
N PRO A 121 3.79 31.44 2.07
CA PRO A 121 2.50 31.69 2.74
C PRO A 121 1.82 30.41 3.27
N THR A 122 2.12 29.27 2.67
CA THR A 122 1.64 27.94 3.06
C THR A 122 2.85 27.04 3.29
N PRO A 123 2.94 26.32 4.42
CA PRO A 123 4.08 25.46 4.69
C PRO A 123 4.12 24.30 3.70
N ILE A 124 5.28 24.10 3.08
CA ILE A 124 5.57 22.98 2.16
C ILE A 124 6.55 22.05 2.87
N VAL A 125 6.06 20.86 3.24
CA VAL A 125 6.90 19.80 3.82
C VAL A 125 7.35 18.88 2.69
N ILE A 126 8.66 18.75 2.50
CA ILE A 126 9.26 17.93 1.44
C ILE A 126 9.24 16.45 1.81
N SER A 127 9.53 16.14 3.08
CA SER A 127 9.69 14.76 3.51
C SER A 127 9.48 14.57 5.00
N TYR A 128 9.06 13.35 5.34
CA TYR A 128 9.05 12.77 6.68
C TYR A 128 9.95 11.54 6.69
N GLU A 129 10.87 11.46 7.63
CA GLU A 129 11.82 10.35 7.76
C GLU A 129 11.82 9.83 9.20
N GLU A 130 11.52 8.55 9.40
CA GLU A 130 11.67 7.92 10.71
C GLU A 130 13.17 7.76 11.02
N VAL A 131 13.58 8.21 12.19
CA VAL A 131 14.99 8.15 12.58
C VAL A 131 15.20 7.32 13.84
N LEU A 132 16.25 6.49 13.85
CA LEU A 132 16.48 5.55 14.95
C LEU A 132 17.10 6.23 16.18
N THR A 133 17.94 7.23 15.99
CA THR A 133 18.73 7.86 17.07
C THR A 133 18.47 9.36 17.17
N ALA A 134 18.62 9.90 18.39
CA ALA A 134 18.54 11.34 18.62
C ALA A 134 19.65 12.13 17.88
N GLU A 135 20.78 11.49 17.59
CA GLU A 135 21.92 12.14 16.91
C GLU A 135 21.63 12.47 15.44
N SER A 136 20.86 11.62 14.76
CA SER A 136 20.40 11.90 13.39
C SER A 136 19.53 13.17 13.31
N CYS A 137 18.94 13.57 14.43
CA CYS A 137 18.21 14.84 14.58
C CYS A 137 19.11 16.03 14.90
N ALA A 138 20.36 15.81 15.31
CA ALA A 138 21.32 16.84 15.68
C ALA A 138 22.34 17.16 14.57
N ALA A 139 22.51 16.27 13.59
CA ALA A 139 23.74 16.17 12.80
C ALA A 139 24.03 17.26 11.74
N LEU A 140 23.19 18.27 11.50
CA LEU A 140 23.39 19.22 10.38
C LEU A 140 23.91 20.62 10.77
N VAL A 141 24.14 20.92 12.06
CA VAL A 141 24.53 22.29 12.47
C VAL A 141 26.04 22.59 12.28
N ALA A 142 26.90 21.60 12.07
CA ALA A 142 28.35 21.78 12.25
C ALA A 142 29.19 22.04 10.99
N LEU A 143 28.62 22.14 9.78
CA LEU A 143 29.42 22.24 8.54
C LEU A 143 29.04 23.41 7.61
N GLN A 144 28.50 24.51 8.13
CA GLN A 144 28.54 25.74 7.34
C GLN A 144 29.95 26.36 7.45
N PRO A 145 30.70 26.47 6.34
CA PRO A 145 31.98 27.17 6.37
C PRO A 145 31.70 28.61 6.81
N VAL A 146 32.28 29.01 7.95
CA VAL A 146 32.29 30.41 8.36
C VAL A 146 32.81 31.20 7.16
N PRO A 147 32.02 32.13 6.58
CA PRO A 147 32.52 32.95 5.49
C PRO A 147 33.73 33.70 6.04
N THR A 148 34.91 33.39 5.50
CA THR A 148 36.14 34.15 5.75
C THR A 148 35.94 35.53 5.13
N GLY A 149 35.21 36.39 5.83
CA GLY A 149 35.17 37.81 5.56
C GLY A 149 36.58 38.34 5.69
N SER A 150 37.07 38.94 4.61
CA SER A 150 38.34 39.65 4.57
C SER A 150 38.41 40.66 5.70
N ILE A 151 39.28 40.37 6.67
CA ILE A 151 39.67 41.28 7.75
C ILE A 151 40.35 42.49 7.11
N PRO A 152 39.86 43.74 7.31
CA PRO A 152 40.68 44.91 7.01
C PRO A 152 41.86 44.95 8.00
N SER A 153 43.07 44.93 7.45
CA SER A 153 44.33 45.12 8.18
C SER A 153 44.36 46.46 8.93
N SER A 154 43.96 46.47 10.20
CA SER A 154 44.46 47.45 11.20
C SER A 154 43.91 47.17 12.59
N ALA A 155 44.79 47.27 13.59
CA ALA A 155 44.58 47.15 15.04
C ALA A 155 44.61 45.71 15.62
N PHE A 156 45.84 45.21 15.76
CA PHE A 156 46.20 44.28 16.83
C PHE A 156 45.90 44.91 18.19
N VAL A 157 45.05 44.26 18.99
CA VAL A 157 45.06 44.40 20.45
C VAL A 157 45.35 43.02 21.02
N ALA A 158 46.54 42.88 21.61
CA ALA A 158 46.96 41.70 22.32
C ALA A 158 46.16 41.55 23.62
N VAL A 159 45.57 40.39 23.84
CA VAL A 159 45.16 39.95 25.19
C VAL A 159 45.84 38.61 25.46
N SER A 160 46.69 38.65 26.49
CA SER A 160 47.54 37.58 26.96
C SER A 160 46.78 36.56 27.81
N SER A 161 47.09 35.28 27.57
CA SER A 161 47.36 34.20 28.55
C SER A 161 46.43 33.98 29.76
N SER A 162 45.95 32.75 29.90
CA SER A 162 46.43 31.87 30.98
C SER A 162 46.10 30.40 30.75
N VAL A 163 47.16 29.62 30.62
CA VAL A 163 47.23 28.16 30.68
C VAL A 163 46.92 27.70 32.11
N SER A 164 46.11 26.65 32.26
CA SER A 164 46.05 25.82 33.47
C SER A 164 46.00 24.35 33.08
N SER A 165 46.69 23.53 33.85
CA SER A 165 47.31 22.27 33.49
C SER A 165 46.86 21.12 34.42
N SER A 166 46.43 19.99 33.84
CA SER A 166 46.48 18.58 34.35
C SER A 166 45.86 18.23 35.74
N PRO A 167 45.78 16.95 36.19
CA PRO A 167 45.91 15.61 35.56
C PRO A 167 44.66 14.70 35.82
N GLY A 168 44.37 13.63 35.07
CA GLY A 168 44.94 12.27 35.19
C GLY A 168 43.81 11.20 35.26
N PRO A 169 43.98 9.98 34.71
CA PRO A 169 42.94 8.93 34.70
C PRO A 169 43.22 7.79 35.70
N PRO A 170 42.21 6.97 36.06
CA PRO A 170 42.46 5.60 36.51
C PRO A 170 41.98 4.57 35.48
N SER A 171 42.94 3.78 35.06
CA SER A 171 42.83 2.42 34.54
C SER A 171 42.20 1.46 35.54
N SER A 172 41.33 0.56 35.06
CA SER A 172 41.12 -0.74 35.69
C SER A 172 40.85 -1.81 34.63
N SER A 173 41.88 -2.62 34.45
CA SER A 173 41.93 -3.92 33.79
C SER A 173 41.19 -4.98 34.60
N SER A 174 40.46 -5.87 33.93
CA SER A 174 40.25 -7.24 34.41
C SER A 174 40.16 -8.20 33.23
N SER A 175 41.28 -8.87 33.03
CA SER A 175 41.48 -10.08 32.26
C SER A 175 40.87 -11.29 32.97
N LEU A 176 40.11 -12.12 32.26
CA LEU A 176 40.06 -13.57 32.51
C LEU A 176 40.01 -14.29 31.16
N ALA A 177 41.14 -14.94 30.84
CA ALA A 177 41.26 -15.95 29.81
C ALA A 177 40.70 -17.28 30.32
N SER A 178 40.31 -18.16 29.38
CA SER A 178 40.25 -19.64 29.39
C SER A 178 38.99 -20.08 28.64
N SER A 179 38.92 -21.06 27.75
CA SER A 179 39.84 -21.89 26.97
C SER A 179 38.94 -22.85 26.16
N SER A 180 39.49 -23.42 25.09
CA SER A 180 39.07 -24.67 24.41
C SER A 180 37.73 -24.74 23.62
N ASN A 181 37.90 -24.70 22.29
CA ASN A 181 37.29 -25.55 21.24
C ASN A 181 36.70 -26.91 21.73
N PRO A 182 35.73 -27.56 21.01
CA PRO A 182 35.81 -27.75 19.56
C PRO A 182 34.48 -27.80 18.75
N SER A 183 34.68 -27.61 17.44
CA SER A 183 33.96 -28.15 16.29
C SER A 183 32.72 -29.05 16.52
N SER A 184 31.59 -28.63 15.95
CA SER A 184 30.66 -29.53 15.26
C SER A 184 29.77 -28.75 14.28
N THR A 185 30.03 -28.95 12.99
CA THR A 185 29.11 -28.69 11.89
C THR A 185 27.93 -29.66 11.94
N PRO A 186 26.69 -29.20 11.71
CA PRO A 186 25.69 -30.05 11.08
C PRO A 186 25.28 -29.48 9.72
N ALA A 187 25.34 -30.36 8.73
CA ALA A 187 24.81 -30.16 7.40
C ALA A 187 23.30 -29.86 7.45
N SER A 188 22.89 -28.77 6.81
CA SER A 188 21.51 -28.47 6.49
C SER A 188 21.07 -29.31 5.28
N SER A 189 20.43 -30.44 5.54
CA SER A 189 19.65 -31.18 4.54
C SER A 189 18.28 -30.52 4.38
N SER A 190 18.09 -29.82 3.27
CA SER A 190 16.81 -29.30 2.80
C SER A 190 15.93 -30.44 2.29
N SER A 191 14.96 -30.87 3.09
CA SER A 191 13.85 -31.71 2.63
C SER A 191 12.57 -30.88 2.58
N SER A 192 12.28 -30.37 1.39
CA SER A 192 10.99 -29.79 1.00
C SER A 192 9.95 -30.90 0.89
N ALA A 193 9.09 -31.03 1.90
CA ALA A 193 7.87 -31.82 1.84
C ALA A 193 6.69 -30.86 1.68
N ALA A 194 6.11 -30.87 0.47
CA ALA A 194 4.81 -30.27 0.19
C ALA A 194 3.73 -31.06 0.95
N SER A 195 2.96 -30.38 1.79
CA SER A 195 1.77 -30.94 2.41
C SER A 195 0.56 -30.10 2.02
N SER A 196 -0.18 -30.64 1.06
CA SER A 196 -1.54 -30.28 0.67
C SER A 196 -2.51 -30.40 1.85
N SER A 197 -3.15 -29.30 2.24
CA SER A 197 -4.26 -29.30 3.20
C SER A 197 -5.59 -29.47 2.46
N ALA A 198 -6.12 -30.68 2.53
CA ALA A 198 -7.51 -30.99 2.22
C ALA A 198 -8.41 -30.54 3.38
N ALA A 199 -9.44 -29.77 3.06
CA ALA A 199 -10.52 -29.42 3.97
C ALA A 199 -11.49 -30.59 4.15
N ALA A 200 -11.89 -30.86 5.39
CA ALA A 200 -13.11 -31.60 5.69
C ALA A 200 -13.75 -31.05 6.98
N PRO A 201 -15.10 -31.02 7.07
CA PRO A 201 -15.83 -30.31 8.10
C PRO A 201 -16.18 -31.21 9.29
N SER A 202 -16.40 -30.62 10.46
CA SER A 202 -17.20 -31.27 11.50
C SER A 202 -18.00 -30.26 12.31
N SER A 203 -19.27 -30.61 12.47
CA SER A 203 -20.35 -29.95 13.16
C SER A 203 -20.57 -30.59 14.54
N ALA A 204 -20.94 -29.78 15.53
CA ALA A 204 -21.82 -30.09 16.67
C ALA A 204 -21.84 -28.86 17.60
N ALA A 205 -22.89 -28.04 17.60
CA ALA A 205 -24.12 -28.20 18.39
C ALA A 205 -23.91 -28.02 19.91
N SER A 206 -24.35 -26.88 20.44
CA SER A 206 -25.05 -26.81 21.74
C SER A 206 -25.94 -25.57 21.80
N SER A 207 -27.15 -25.84 22.29
CA SER A 207 -28.35 -25.03 22.33
C SER A 207 -28.41 -24.07 23.53
N ALA A 208 -28.92 -22.86 23.32
CA ALA A 208 -29.66 -22.12 24.33
C ALA A 208 -30.73 -21.24 23.65
N GLN A 209 -31.99 -21.48 24.02
CA GLN A 209 -33.17 -20.73 23.61
C GLN A 209 -33.12 -19.29 24.11
N SER A 210 -33.39 -18.32 23.22
CA SER A 210 -34.13 -17.11 23.59
C SER A 210 -34.80 -16.54 22.35
N SER A 211 -36.13 -16.51 22.39
CA SER A 211 -37.02 -16.00 21.36
C SER A 211 -37.04 -14.47 21.37
N VAL A 212 -36.52 -13.83 20.32
CA VAL A 212 -36.91 -12.48 19.93
C VAL A 212 -37.14 -12.46 18.42
N GLN A 213 -38.38 -12.17 18.08
CA GLN A 213 -38.93 -12.13 16.73
C GLN A 213 -38.50 -10.81 16.08
N ALA A 214 -37.55 -10.88 15.14
CA ALA A 214 -37.21 -9.79 14.24
C ALA A 214 -37.10 -10.35 12.82
N SER A 215 -38.05 -9.95 11.99
CA SER A 215 -38.16 -10.32 10.57
C SER A 215 -37.14 -9.54 9.75
N SER A 216 -36.05 -10.20 9.35
CA SER A 216 -35.08 -9.72 8.37
C SER A 216 -35.31 -10.39 7.02
N SER A 217 -35.75 -9.61 6.04
CA SER A 217 -35.84 -9.96 4.63
C SER A 217 -34.44 -10.07 4.01
N SER A 218 -33.99 -11.29 3.73
CA SER A 218 -32.81 -11.59 2.92
C SER A 218 -33.20 -11.68 1.44
N SER A 219 -32.87 -10.65 0.65
CA SER A 219 -33.01 -10.66 -0.80
C SER A 219 -31.73 -11.21 -1.44
N SER A 220 -31.71 -12.52 -1.69
CA SER A 220 -30.80 -13.15 -2.65
C SER A 220 -31.33 -12.88 -4.06
N ALA A 221 -30.68 -11.96 -4.79
CA ALA A 221 -30.96 -11.73 -6.20
C ALA A 221 -30.38 -12.87 -7.04
N ALA A 222 -31.18 -13.92 -7.23
CA ALA A 222 -30.98 -14.89 -8.30
C ALA A 222 -31.48 -14.25 -9.60
N ALA A 223 -30.59 -14.13 -10.59
CA ALA A 223 -30.94 -13.73 -11.94
C ALA A 223 -31.84 -14.80 -12.57
N SER A 224 -33.16 -14.57 -12.53
CA SER A 224 -34.16 -15.38 -13.22
C SER A 224 -34.39 -14.81 -14.62
N SER A 225 -33.97 -15.56 -15.63
CA SER A 225 -34.28 -15.32 -17.04
C SER A 225 -35.78 -15.53 -17.31
N VAL A 226 -36.53 -14.44 -17.49
CA VAL A 226 -37.91 -14.46 -17.95
C VAL A 226 -37.91 -14.35 -19.48
N ALA A 227 -38.35 -15.42 -20.15
CA ALA A 227 -38.62 -15.42 -21.58
C ALA A 227 -39.89 -14.62 -21.85
N SER A 228 -39.77 -13.34 -22.20
CA SER A 228 -40.85 -12.55 -22.78
C SER A 228 -40.74 -12.59 -24.31
N SER A 229 -41.57 -13.40 -24.94
CA SER A 229 -41.83 -13.32 -26.37
C SER A 229 -42.66 -12.07 -26.67
N GLY A 230 -42.02 -10.98 -27.09
CA GLY A 230 -42.72 -9.77 -27.50
C GLY A 230 -41.77 -8.63 -27.87
N ALA A 231 -41.76 -8.27 -29.16
CA ALA A 231 -41.03 -7.18 -29.80
C ALA A 231 -39.50 -7.23 -29.64
N SER A 232 -38.83 -7.66 -30.71
CA SER A 232 -37.39 -7.54 -30.91
C SER A 232 -36.99 -6.05 -30.95
N SER A 233 -36.83 -5.43 -29.78
CA SER A 233 -35.95 -4.28 -29.65
C SER A 233 -34.56 -4.79 -29.97
N SER A 234 -33.97 -4.32 -31.06
CA SER A 234 -32.57 -4.52 -31.37
C SER A 234 -31.75 -4.21 -30.12
N ASP A 235 -31.19 -5.25 -29.52
CA ASP A 235 -30.40 -5.17 -28.30
C ASP A 235 -29.23 -4.22 -28.57
N PRO A 236 -29.12 -3.07 -27.87
CA PRO A 236 -28.03 -2.12 -28.08
C PRO A 236 -26.64 -2.75 -27.88
N ASP A 237 -26.56 -3.94 -27.27
CA ASP A 237 -25.33 -4.71 -27.10
C ASP A 237 -24.87 -5.47 -28.37
N SER A 238 -25.69 -5.56 -29.44
CA SER A 238 -25.33 -6.36 -30.63
C SER A 238 -24.14 -5.82 -31.45
N CYS A 239 -23.67 -4.62 -31.13
CA CYS A 239 -22.58 -3.94 -31.83
C CYS A 239 -21.37 -3.64 -30.92
N PHE A 240 -21.29 -4.28 -29.76
CA PHE A 240 -20.18 -4.11 -28.85
C PHE A 240 -18.95 -4.90 -29.35
N PRO A 241 -17.81 -4.26 -29.66
CA PRO A 241 -16.70 -4.91 -30.38
C PRO A 241 -15.72 -5.67 -29.47
N PHE A 242 -16.08 -5.91 -28.21
CA PHE A 242 -15.24 -6.63 -27.26
C PHE A 242 -15.97 -7.75 -26.53
N THR A 243 -15.32 -8.90 -26.43
CA THR A 243 -15.68 -9.95 -25.50
C THR A 243 -14.87 -9.81 -24.21
N ILE A 244 -15.52 -9.80 -23.04
CA ILE A 244 -14.84 -9.73 -21.73
C ILE A 244 -14.95 -11.11 -21.07
N ALA A 245 -13.81 -11.75 -20.82
CA ALA A 245 -13.74 -13.02 -20.13
C ALA A 245 -13.84 -12.84 -18.60
N GLY A 246 -14.22 -13.90 -17.87
CA GLY A 246 -14.40 -13.85 -16.41
C GLY A 246 -13.12 -13.58 -15.61
N ASN A 247 -11.95 -13.71 -16.23
CA ASN A 247 -10.65 -13.34 -15.66
C ASN A 247 -10.26 -11.88 -15.93
N GLY A 248 -11.10 -11.10 -16.63
CA GLY A 248 -10.81 -9.71 -17.00
C GLY A 248 -10.07 -9.55 -18.33
N THR A 249 -9.77 -10.63 -19.06
CA THR A 249 -9.19 -10.52 -20.40
C THR A 249 -10.21 -9.93 -21.37
N ILE A 250 -9.78 -8.96 -22.18
CA ILE A 250 -10.59 -8.26 -23.18
C ILE A 250 -10.18 -8.74 -24.57
N THR A 251 -11.07 -9.37 -25.32
CA THR A 251 -10.80 -9.85 -26.67
C THR A 251 -11.53 -8.99 -27.69
N THR A 252 -10.84 -8.56 -28.75
CA THR A 252 -11.48 -7.84 -29.86
C THR A 252 -12.32 -8.80 -30.71
N ASP A 253 -13.52 -8.39 -31.09
CA ASP A 253 -14.39 -9.24 -31.94
C ASP A 253 -14.15 -8.97 -33.43
N ASN A 254 -13.59 -7.81 -33.79
CA ASN A 254 -13.34 -7.38 -35.16
C ASN A 254 -12.00 -6.66 -35.29
N ASP A 255 -11.54 -6.50 -36.54
CA ASP A 255 -10.40 -5.63 -36.85
C ASP A 255 -10.77 -4.16 -36.55
N MET A 256 -9.94 -3.46 -35.77
CA MET A 256 -10.24 -2.10 -35.33
C MET A 256 -9.00 -1.31 -34.92
N ASN A 257 -9.13 0.01 -34.82
CA ASN A 257 -8.16 0.85 -34.12
C ASN A 257 -8.56 0.91 -32.65
N ILE A 258 -7.58 0.78 -31.75
CA ILE A 258 -7.82 0.87 -30.31
C ILE A 258 -7.00 2.01 -29.74
N THR A 259 -7.67 2.93 -29.04
CA THR A 259 -7.02 3.98 -28.26
C THR A 259 -7.18 3.68 -26.79
N PHE A 260 -6.07 3.54 -26.09
CA PHE A 260 -6.02 3.52 -24.64
C PHE A 260 -5.87 4.96 -24.15
N GLU A 261 -6.64 5.37 -23.16
CA GLU A 261 -6.55 6.67 -22.51
C GLU A 261 -6.53 6.48 -20.99
N ASN A 262 -5.40 6.72 -20.35
CA ASN A 262 -5.37 6.88 -18.91
C ASN A 262 -5.97 8.25 -18.57
N LEU A 263 -7.06 8.27 -17.80
CA LEU A 263 -7.81 9.49 -17.51
C LEU A 263 -7.41 10.13 -16.17
N GLU A 264 -6.94 9.30 -15.25
CA GLU A 264 -6.45 9.64 -13.91
C GLU A 264 -5.67 8.45 -13.35
N ALA A 265 -4.59 8.74 -12.65
CA ALA A 265 -3.82 7.78 -11.89
C ALA A 265 -3.43 8.40 -10.55
N LYS A 266 -4.36 8.40 -9.60
CA LYS A 266 -4.22 9.12 -8.34
C LYS A 266 -4.13 8.15 -7.18
N ILE A 267 -2.91 7.65 -6.97
CA ILE A 267 -2.65 6.70 -5.89
C ILE A 267 -1.86 7.41 -4.82
N GLU A 268 -2.43 7.51 -3.61
CA GLU A 268 -1.73 8.04 -2.46
C GLU A 268 -1.42 6.92 -1.47
N ASN A 269 -0.21 6.90 -0.93
CA ASN A 269 0.08 6.01 0.20
C ASN A 269 -0.61 6.52 1.48
N PRO A 270 -0.62 5.76 2.60
CA PRO A 270 -1.22 6.21 3.86
C PRO A 270 -0.65 7.52 4.44
N SER A 271 0.50 8.00 3.93
CA SER A 271 1.09 9.27 4.32
C SER A 271 0.63 10.47 3.47
N GLY A 272 -0.18 10.24 2.43
CA GLY A 272 -0.62 11.24 1.45
C GLY A 272 0.43 11.54 0.37
N THR A 273 1.42 10.66 0.19
CA THR A 273 2.42 10.81 -0.88
C THR A 273 1.93 10.11 -2.13
N HIS A 274 1.88 10.84 -3.24
CA HIS A 274 1.55 10.29 -4.55
C HIS A 274 2.55 9.20 -4.94
N MET A 275 2.00 8.04 -5.30
CA MET A 275 2.72 6.92 -5.86
C MET A 275 2.67 7.01 -7.37
N LYS A 276 3.74 6.59 -8.02
CA LYS A 276 3.81 6.59 -9.48
C LYS A 276 3.15 5.35 -10.02
N THR A 277 2.25 5.54 -10.95
CA THR A 277 1.44 4.46 -11.52
C THR A 277 1.96 4.09 -12.89
N PHE A 278 1.95 2.79 -13.18
CA PHE A 278 2.43 2.20 -14.42
C PHE A 278 1.38 1.20 -14.89
N VAL A 279 0.99 1.30 -16.14
CA VAL A 279 0.03 0.39 -16.75
C VAL A 279 0.76 -0.46 -17.77
N CYS A 280 0.68 -1.77 -17.61
CA CYS A 280 1.24 -2.73 -18.53
C CYS A 280 0.14 -3.53 -19.19
N ARG A 281 0.37 -3.94 -20.43
CA ARG A 281 -0.55 -4.79 -21.19
C ARG A 281 0.13 -6.03 -21.73
N SER A 282 -0.60 -7.13 -21.81
CA SER A 282 -0.18 -8.34 -22.52
C SER A 282 -1.19 -8.69 -23.61
N GLU A 283 -0.69 -9.06 -24.79
CA GLU A 283 -1.53 -9.56 -25.91
C GLU A 283 -1.76 -11.08 -25.85
N ASN A 284 -1.03 -11.77 -24.97
CA ASN A 284 -1.03 -13.24 -24.86
C ASN A 284 -1.27 -13.73 -23.41
N GLY A 285 -1.55 -12.82 -22.47
CA GLY A 285 -1.67 -13.11 -21.04
C GLY A 285 -0.36 -13.53 -20.34
N GLY A 286 0.78 -13.47 -21.05
CA GLY A 286 2.10 -13.91 -20.57
C GLY A 286 3.07 -12.74 -20.45
N ASP A 287 3.66 -12.33 -21.57
CA ASP A 287 4.62 -11.22 -21.61
C ASP A 287 3.88 -9.88 -21.54
N TYR A 288 4.23 -9.05 -20.57
CA TYR A 288 3.65 -7.72 -20.41
C TYR A 288 4.62 -6.66 -20.92
N SER A 289 4.07 -5.71 -21.67
CA SER A 289 4.76 -4.54 -22.21
C SER A 289 4.19 -3.26 -21.60
N PRO A 290 5.01 -2.21 -21.39
CA PRO A 290 4.51 -0.93 -20.89
C PRO A 290 3.48 -0.32 -21.86
N LEU A 291 2.27 -0.09 -21.36
CA LEU A 291 1.23 0.70 -22.04
C LEU A 291 1.40 2.18 -21.69
N PHE A 292 1.49 2.48 -20.39
CA PHE A 292 1.77 3.81 -19.84
C PHE A 292 2.78 3.72 -18.69
N GLY A 293 3.62 4.72 -18.56
CA GLY A 293 4.78 4.67 -17.65
C GLY A 293 5.95 3.86 -18.21
N GLY A 294 7.14 4.11 -17.67
CA GLY A 294 8.44 3.58 -18.09
C GLY A 294 8.62 2.09 -17.91
N GLN A 295 9.82 1.63 -18.30
CA GLN A 295 10.24 0.27 -17.97
C GLN A 295 10.50 0.17 -16.46
N LEU A 296 9.60 -0.49 -15.74
CA LEU A 296 9.78 -0.84 -14.34
C LEU A 296 9.71 -2.35 -14.17
N SER A 297 10.78 -2.90 -13.61
CA SER A 297 10.92 -4.31 -13.21
C SER A 297 10.95 -5.34 -14.35
N ASP A 298 11.17 -6.59 -13.96
CA ASP A 298 11.17 -7.77 -14.84
C ASP A 298 9.76 -8.12 -15.36
N ASP A 299 8.70 -7.57 -14.75
CA ASP A 299 7.31 -7.92 -15.07
C ASP A 299 6.71 -7.10 -16.20
N CYS A 300 7.27 -5.93 -16.53
CA CYS A 300 6.83 -5.10 -17.66
C CYS A 300 8.02 -4.71 -18.53
N THR A 301 8.29 -5.54 -19.54
CA THR A 301 9.49 -5.40 -20.37
C THR A 301 9.16 -4.74 -21.70
N GLY A 302 9.99 -3.79 -22.12
CA GLY A 302 9.82 -3.10 -23.41
C GLY A 302 10.27 -1.64 -23.37
N ILE A 303 10.35 -1.04 -24.56
CA ILE A 303 10.66 0.38 -24.71
C ILE A 303 9.37 1.16 -24.48
N ASN A 304 9.40 2.07 -23.52
CA ASN A 304 8.34 3.03 -23.34
C ASN A 304 8.44 4.14 -24.40
N ASP A 305 7.31 4.49 -25.00
CA ASP A 305 7.18 5.61 -25.95
C ASP A 305 6.10 6.58 -25.43
N ASN A 306 5.98 6.68 -24.10
CA ASN A 306 5.09 7.65 -23.48
C ASN A 306 5.65 9.05 -23.71
N LYS A 307 4.75 9.95 -24.09
CA LYS A 307 5.01 11.37 -24.34
C LYS A 307 5.64 12.08 -23.14
N TYR A 308 5.35 11.60 -21.92
CA TYR A 308 5.83 12.20 -20.66
C TYR A 308 7.02 11.44 -20.04
N GLY A 309 7.66 10.55 -20.80
CA GLY A 309 8.78 9.75 -20.30
C GLY A 309 8.30 8.59 -19.44
N ASP A 310 9.04 8.26 -18.39
CA ASP A 310 8.80 7.06 -17.58
C ASP A 310 7.61 7.17 -16.63
N GLU A 311 6.84 8.25 -16.63
CA GLU A 311 5.82 8.51 -15.61
C GLU A 311 4.49 8.90 -16.26
N MET A 312 3.39 8.42 -15.69
CA MET A 312 2.05 8.92 -16.01
C MET A 312 1.83 10.27 -15.36
N GLN A 313 1.09 11.14 -16.03
CA GLN A 313 0.73 12.44 -15.48
C GLN A 313 -0.45 12.30 -14.50
N GLU A 314 -0.27 12.68 -13.23
CA GLU A 314 -1.26 12.50 -12.15
C GLU A 314 -2.68 13.00 -12.52
N ASP A 315 -2.77 14.21 -13.08
CA ASP A 315 -4.02 14.83 -13.54
C ASP A 315 -4.12 14.90 -15.08
N GLY A 316 -3.25 14.18 -15.80
CA GLY A 316 -3.14 14.26 -17.25
C GLY A 316 -3.90 13.16 -17.96
N ILE A 317 -4.14 13.37 -19.26
CA ILE A 317 -4.61 12.31 -20.14
C ILE A 317 -3.41 11.79 -20.91
N ASP A 318 -3.02 10.54 -20.61
CA ASP A 318 -2.06 9.79 -21.42
C ASP A 318 -2.83 8.94 -22.41
N SER A 319 -2.49 9.05 -23.70
CA SER A 319 -3.20 8.34 -24.76
C SER A 319 -2.24 7.59 -25.66
N ARG A 320 -2.62 6.36 -26.04
CA ARG A 320 -1.88 5.56 -27.01
C ARG A 320 -2.84 4.81 -27.93
N THR A 321 -2.67 5.03 -29.24
CA THR A 321 -3.46 4.38 -30.28
C THR A 321 -2.67 3.28 -30.98
N TYR A 322 -3.31 2.12 -31.13
CA TYR A 322 -2.85 0.99 -31.92
C TYR A 322 -3.79 0.84 -33.12
N GLY A 323 -3.25 1.03 -34.32
CA GLY A 323 -4.01 0.88 -35.55
C GLY A 323 -4.03 -0.56 -36.04
N ASN A 324 -5.12 -0.95 -36.69
CA ASN A 324 -5.30 -2.28 -37.32
C ASN A 324 -5.09 -3.46 -36.35
N VAL A 325 -5.61 -3.35 -35.12
CA VAL A 325 -5.64 -4.47 -34.19
C VAL A 325 -6.55 -5.55 -34.78
N ALA A 326 -6.02 -6.75 -34.97
CA ALA A 326 -6.76 -7.86 -35.55
C ALA A 326 -7.89 -8.33 -34.63
N ALA A 327 -8.96 -8.88 -35.21
CA ALA A 327 -9.96 -9.63 -34.47
C ALA A 327 -9.31 -10.77 -33.66
N SER A 328 -9.95 -11.13 -32.54
CA SER A 328 -9.48 -12.12 -31.56
C SER A 328 -8.18 -11.76 -30.82
N THR A 329 -7.70 -10.52 -30.94
CA THR A 329 -6.57 -10.04 -30.11
C THR A 329 -7.04 -9.90 -28.67
N SER A 330 -6.33 -10.50 -27.74
CA SER A 330 -6.72 -10.53 -26.33
C SER A 330 -5.80 -9.66 -25.49
N TYR A 331 -6.36 -8.79 -24.67
CA TYR A 331 -5.62 -7.88 -23.80
C TYR A 331 -5.84 -8.25 -22.33
N SER A 332 -4.73 -8.38 -21.60
CA SER A 332 -4.70 -8.41 -20.14
C SER A 332 -3.92 -7.20 -19.63
N PHE A 333 -4.31 -6.67 -18.47
CA PHE A 333 -3.73 -5.45 -17.91
C PHE A 333 -3.18 -5.70 -16.52
N LYS A 334 -2.07 -5.03 -16.22
CA LYS A 334 -1.53 -4.90 -14.88
C LYS A 334 -1.32 -3.43 -14.59
N VAL A 335 -1.74 -3.00 -13.40
CA VAL A 335 -1.44 -1.67 -12.90
C VAL A 335 -0.51 -1.84 -11.72
N HIS A 336 0.60 -1.11 -11.71
CA HIS A 336 1.58 -1.10 -10.65
C HIS A 336 1.67 0.29 -10.04
N ALA A 337 1.76 0.36 -8.71
CA ALA A 337 2.14 1.57 -7.98
C ALA A 337 3.54 1.43 -7.40
N TYR A 338 4.32 2.51 -7.49
CA TYR A 338 5.66 2.58 -6.92
C TYR A 338 5.83 3.85 -6.09
N LEU A 339 6.35 3.66 -4.87
CA LEU A 339 6.80 4.76 -4.03
C LEU A 339 8.28 5.03 -4.29
N LYS A 340 8.62 6.27 -4.66
CA LYS A 340 10.02 6.69 -4.79
C LYS A 340 10.62 6.92 -3.40
N ILE A 341 11.42 5.98 -2.92
CA ILE A 341 12.09 6.06 -1.60
C ILE A 341 13.49 6.67 -1.67
N GLY A 342 14.01 6.93 -2.87
CA GLY A 342 15.30 7.56 -3.10
C GLY A 342 15.49 7.99 -4.55
N PRO A 343 16.63 8.61 -4.91
CA PRO A 343 16.84 9.16 -6.25
C PRO A 343 16.64 8.13 -7.37
N ASN A 344 17.07 6.88 -7.12
CA ASN A 344 17.02 5.76 -8.08
C ASN A 344 16.41 4.48 -7.47
N THR A 345 15.68 4.59 -6.36
CA THR A 345 15.13 3.43 -5.66
C THR A 345 13.62 3.55 -5.57
N TRP A 346 12.96 2.60 -6.21
CA TRP A 346 11.51 2.43 -6.19
C TRP A 346 11.20 1.29 -5.23
N SER A 347 10.27 1.52 -4.31
CA SER A 347 9.66 0.47 -3.52
C SER A 347 8.35 0.10 -4.18
N TYR A 348 8.24 -1.17 -4.55
CA TYR A 348 7.02 -1.74 -5.12
C TYR A 348 5.98 -1.89 -4.02
N THR A 349 4.79 -1.31 -4.23
CA THR A 349 3.74 -1.30 -3.21
C THR A 349 2.56 -2.19 -3.58
N SER A 350 2.15 -2.26 -4.86
CA SER A 350 1.02 -3.08 -5.26
C SER A 350 0.95 -3.39 -6.76
N THR A 351 0.30 -4.51 -7.12
CA THR A 351 -0.10 -4.88 -8.49
C THR A 351 -1.52 -5.38 -8.48
N SER A 352 -2.32 -4.85 -9.41
CA SER A 352 -3.56 -5.48 -9.80
C SER A 352 -3.27 -6.56 -10.83
N THR A 353 -3.42 -7.83 -10.46
CA THR A 353 -3.44 -8.91 -11.44
C THR A 353 -4.88 -9.23 -11.85
N ASP A 354 -5.06 -9.42 -13.15
CA ASP A 354 -6.30 -9.84 -13.79
C ASP A 354 -6.75 -11.20 -13.22
N GLY A 355 -7.76 -11.18 -12.35
CA GLY A 355 -8.26 -12.35 -11.63
C GLY A 355 -8.37 -12.17 -10.11
N THR A 356 -7.86 -11.07 -9.56
CA THR A 356 -8.00 -10.77 -8.13
C THR A 356 -9.28 -10.00 -7.76
N GLY A 357 -10.05 -9.50 -8.75
CA GLY A 357 -11.22 -8.64 -8.50
C GLY A 357 -10.86 -7.17 -8.22
N ARG A 358 -9.60 -6.79 -8.45
CA ARG A 358 -9.08 -5.43 -8.33
C ARG A 358 -9.27 -4.57 -9.56
N VAL A 359 -9.53 -5.18 -10.72
CA VAL A 359 -9.92 -4.45 -11.95
C VAL A 359 -11.41 -4.66 -12.17
N LEU A 360 -12.15 -3.57 -12.29
CA LEU A 360 -13.52 -3.58 -12.76
C LEU A 360 -13.59 -3.06 -14.19
N ILE A 361 -14.23 -3.83 -15.07
CA ILE A 361 -14.40 -3.49 -16.48
C ILE A 361 -15.87 -3.15 -16.71
N LEU A 362 -16.14 -1.92 -17.11
CA LEU A 362 -17.48 -1.38 -17.29
C LEU A 362 -17.73 -1.02 -18.75
N LYS A 363 -18.97 -1.27 -19.17
CA LYS A 363 -19.51 -0.88 -20.48
C LYS A 363 -20.44 0.31 -20.33
N LYS A 364 -20.77 0.95 -21.46
CA LYS A 364 -21.84 1.96 -21.51
C LYS A 364 -23.12 1.44 -20.85
N GLY A 365 -23.77 2.29 -20.08
CA GLY A 365 -25.01 2.00 -19.36
C GLY A 365 -24.81 1.23 -18.06
N ALA A 366 -23.59 0.80 -17.72
CA ALA A 366 -23.32 0.18 -16.43
C ALA A 366 -23.61 1.15 -15.29
N ASN A 367 -24.32 0.69 -14.26
CA ASN A 367 -24.51 1.46 -13.03
C ASN A 367 -23.27 1.30 -12.16
N VAL A 368 -22.44 2.33 -12.11
CA VAL A 368 -21.16 2.32 -11.38
C VAL A 368 -21.40 2.10 -9.87
N GLN A 369 -22.47 2.70 -9.32
CA GLN A 369 -22.82 2.58 -7.90
C GLN A 369 -23.37 1.19 -7.51
N ALA A 370 -23.87 0.42 -8.48
CA ALA A 370 -24.39 -0.92 -8.20
C ALA A 370 -23.27 -1.91 -7.87
N HIS A 371 -22.01 -1.58 -8.18
CA HIS A 371 -20.88 -2.41 -7.80
C HIS A 371 -20.63 -2.28 -6.29
N PRO A 372 -20.70 -3.38 -5.50
CA PRO A 372 -20.60 -3.33 -4.04
C PRO A 372 -19.35 -2.64 -3.51
N SER A 373 -18.26 -2.76 -4.26
CA SER A 373 -16.96 -2.17 -3.91
C SER A 373 -16.80 -0.70 -4.35
N ILE A 374 -17.75 -0.13 -5.11
CA ILE A 374 -17.69 1.26 -5.60
C ILE A 374 -18.81 2.13 -5.00
N GLY A 375 -19.94 1.52 -4.61
CA GLY A 375 -21.20 2.21 -4.31
C GLY A 375 -21.15 3.39 -3.32
N ASN A 376 -20.04 3.56 -2.57
CA ASN A 376 -19.83 4.65 -1.63
C ASN A 376 -18.61 5.55 -1.92
N SER A 377 -17.89 5.36 -3.03
CA SER A 377 -16.74 6.20 -3.38
C SER A 377 -17.22 7.55 -3.96
N ALA A 378 -17.47 8.52 -3.07
CA ALA A 378 -17.80 9.89 -3.47
C ALA A 378 -16.74 10.54 -4.38
N PRO A 379 -15.42 10.35 -4.15
CA PRO A 379 -14.36 10.89 -5.02
C PRO A 379 -14.45 10.36 -6.45
N LEU A 380 -14.53 9.04 -6.63
CA LEU A 380 -14.62 8.42 -7.96
C LEU A 380 -15.88 8.88 -8.70
N MET A 381 -17.04 8.88 -8.03
CA MET A 381 -18.29 9.32 -8.66
C MET A 381 -18.24 10.79 -9.08
N GLN A 382 -17.61 11.64 -8.27
CA GLN A 382 -17.38 13.05 -8.62
C GLN A 382 -16.45 13.17 -9.83
N PHE A 383 -15.31 12.46 -9.84
CA PHE A 383 -14.38 12.46 -10.96
C PHE A 383 -15.04 12.04 -12.27
N LEU A 384 -15.75 10.91 -12.28
CA LEU A 384 -16.44 10.41 -13.46
C LEU A 384 -17.54 11.39 -13.93
N GLY A 385 -18.24 12.04 -12.99
CA GLY A 385 -19.22 13.08 -13.28
C GLY A 385 -18.59 14.34 -13.89
N ASP A 386 -17.51 14.84 -13.32
CA ASP A 386 -16.78 16.03 -13.78
C ASP A 386 -16.17 15.82 -15.18
N ARG A 387 -15.80 14.58 -15.52
CA ARG A 387 -15.36 14.18 -16.87
C ARG A 387 -16.50 13.90 -17.85
N GLY A 388 -17.76 13.99 -17.42
CA GLY A 388 -18.93 13.72 -18.25
C GLY A 388 -19.09 12.25 -18.65
N LEU A 389 -18.46 11.33 -17.90
CA LEU A 389 -18.52 9.88 -18.11
C LEU A 389 -19.74 9.26 -17.45
N LEU A 390 -20.50 10.01 -16.66
CA LEU A 390 -21.77 9.58 -16.06
C LEU A 390 -22.92 10.40 -16.63
N ASP A 391 -24.08 9.77 -16.77
CA ASP A 391 -25.35 10.46 -17.01
C ASP A 391 -26.01 10.94 -15.70
N GLY A 392 -27.17 11.60 -15.81
CA GLY A 392 -27.92 12.09 -14.65
C GLY A 392 -28.48 10.99 -13.73
N ASN A 393 -28.36 9.72 -14.10
CA ASN A 393 -28.77 8.55 -13.32
C ASN A 393 -27.56 7.74 -12.80
N ASN A 394 -26.34 8.28 -12.87
CA ASN A 394 -25.10 7.59 -12.51
C ASN A 394 -24.80 6.35 -13.37
N LEU A 395 -25.36 6.28 -14.58
CA LEU A 395 -25.00 5.25 -15.56
C LEU A 395 -23.83 5.73 -16.39
N LEU A 396 -22.94 4.80 -16.74
CA LEU A 396 -21.76 5.11 -17.52
C LEU A 396 -22.12 5.58 -18.94
N ASN A 397 -21.81 6.83 -19.26
CA ASN A 397 -22.07 7.49 -20.54
C ASN A 397 -20.77 7.60 -21.37
N ILE A 398 -20.30 6.46 -21.86
CA ILE A 398 -19.15 6.36 -22.78
C ILE A 398 -19.60 5.98 -24.20
N GLY A 399 -18.66 5.90 -25.15
CA GLY A 399 -18.94 5.43 -26.51
C GLY A 399 -19.47 3.98 -26.51
N ASN A 400 -20.24 3.62 -27.53
CA ASN A 400 -20.79 2.24 -27.64
C ASN A 400 -19.68 1.19 -27.86
N ALA A 401 -18.53 1.62 -28.34
CA ALA A 401 -17.35 0.78 -28.55
C ALA A 401 -16.26 1.10 -27.51
N ASP A 402 -16.64 1.63 -26.36
CA ASP A 402 -15.69 1.98 -25.31
C ASP A 402 -15.85 1.06 -24.09
N LEU A 403 -14.74 0.89 -23.38
CA LEU A 403 -14.66 0.29 -22.06
C LEU A 403 -14.06 1.29 -21.08
N LEU A 404 -14.48 1.18 -19.82
CA LEU A 404 -13.83 1.84 -18.70
C LEU A 404 -13.30 0.78 -17.73
N LEU A 405 -12.01 0.84 -17.45
CA LEU A 405 -11.30 0.02 -16.48
C LEU A 405 -11.05 0.88 -15.24
N LEU A 406 -11.52 0.39 -14.09
CA LEU A 406 -11.29 0.99 -12.78
C LEU A 406 -10.44 0.04 -11.97
N THR A 407 -9.32 0.50 -11.43
CA THR A 407 -8.38 -0.35 -10.69
C THR A 407 -8.27 0.09 -9.24
N GLU A 408 -8.12 -0.91 -8.35
CA GLU A 408 -7.86 -0.76 -6.92
C GLU A 408 -6.56 -1.48 -6.53
N LEU A 409 -5.60 -0.73 -6.01
CA LEU A 409 -4.26 -1.18 -5.65
C LEU A 409 -4.02 -1.20 -4.14
N ASN A 410 -4.64 -0.33 -3.35
CA ASN A 410 -4.33 -0.21 -1.93
C ASN A 410 -5.05 -1.25 -1.08
N ASP A 411 -6.27 -1.62 -1.47
CA ASP A 411 -7.15 -2.39 -0.60
C ASP A 411 -7.40 -3.82 -1.03
N SER A 412 -7.76 -4.69 -0.08
CA SER A 412 -8.16 -6.06 -0.42
C SER A 412 -9.42 -6.00 -1.31
N PRO A 413 -9.47 -6.73 -2.44
CA PRO A 413 -10.61 -6.67 -3.35
C PRO A 413 -11.94 -6.94 -2.60
N GLY A 414 -12.88 -6.01 -2.75
CA GLY A 414 -14.18 -6.05 -2.06
C GLY A 414 -14.17 -5.54 -0.61
N SER A 415 -13.10 -4.90 -0.14
CA SER A 415 -13.15 -4.17 1.14
C SER A 415 -14.11 -2.98 1.03
N ALA A 416 -14.63 -2.53 2.17
CA ALA A 416 -15.44 -1.32 2.24
C ALA A 416 -14.62 -0.02 2.11
N SER A 417 -13.30 -0.14 2.08
CA SER A 417 -12.36 0.98 1.95
C SER A 417 -11.82 1.16 0.53
N ALA A 418 -11.96 0.13 -0.33
CA ALA A 418 -11.61 0.23 -1.74
C ALA A 418 -12.44 1.33 -2.41
N ASP A 419 -11.75 2.29 -3.03
CA ASP A 419 -12.32 3.46 -3.69
C ASP A 419 -12.21 3.41 -5.21
N TYR A 420 -11.39 2.50 -5.75
CA TYR A 420 -11.23 2.23 -7.19
C TYR A 420 -10.90 3.49 -8.03
N ASP A 421 -10.33 4.51 -7.40
CA ASP A 421 -9.83 5.74 -8.05
C ASP A 421 -8.31 5.72 -8.25
N ASP A 422 -7.65 4.60 -7.91
CA ASP A 422 -6.21 4.45 -8.07
C ASP A 422 -5.77 4.56 -9.55
N ASP A 423 -6.54 3.99 -10.48
CA ASP A 423 -6.32 4.13 -11.91
C ASP A 423 -7.62 4.02 -12.71
N VAL A 424 -7.86 5.02 -13.57
CA VAL A 424 -9.02 5.06 -14.47
C VAL A 424 -8.54 5.03 -15.92
N LEU A 425 -8.71 3.87 -16.56
CA LEU A 425 -8.28 3.62 -17.93
C LEU A 425 -9.48 3.46 -18.85
N ARG A 426 -9.61 4.31 -19.86
CA ARG A 426 -10.59 4.16 -20.94
C ARG A 426 -9.97 3.47 -22.13
N ILE A 427 -10.68 2.51 -22.71
CA ILE A 427 -10.31 1.84 -23.96
C ILE A 427 -11.36 2.21 -24.99
N GLN A 428 -10.97 2.90 -26.04
CA GLN A 428 -11.83 3.32 -27.14
C GLN A 428 -11.57 2.42 -28.34
N GLY A 429 -12.61 1.73 -28.78
CA GLY A 429 -12.62 1.01 -30.04
C GLY A 429 -13.13 1.88 -31.17
N GLN A 430 -12.28 2.20 -32.15
CA GLN A 430 -12.70 2.81 -33.40
C GLN A 430 -12.71 1.75 -34.50
N GLN A 431 -13.90 1.21 -34.77
CA GLN A 431 -14.11 0.38 -35.94
C GLN A 431 -14.31 1.28 -37.16
N ASP A 432 -13.44 1.15 -38.15
CA ASP A 432 -13.82 1.53 -39.50
C ASP A 432 -14.95 0.58 -39.89
N PHE A 433 -16.16 1.10 -40.12
CA PHE A 433 -17.28 0.47 -40.84
C PHE A 433 -18.54 -0.04 -40.06
N MET A 434 -19.65 0.66 -40.33
CA MET A 434 -21.03 0.17 -40.61
C MET A 434 -21.83 -0.63 -39.57
N CYS A 435 -21.74 -0.37 -38.26
CA CYS A 435 -22.75 -0.87 -37.30
C CYS A 435 -24.15 -0.20 -37.43
N GLY A 436 -24.53 0.38 -38.58
CA GLY A 436 -25.78 1.17 -38.65
C GLY A 436 -26.35 1.54 -40.02
N MET A 437 -25.98 0.87 -41.12
CA MET A 437 -26.63 1.12 -42.43
C MET A 437 -27.44 -0.07 -42.96
N GLY A 438 -27.65 -1.10 -42.15
CA GLY A 438 -28.40 -2.30 -42.53
C GLY A 438 -29.74 -2.45 -41.82
N SER A 439 -30.62 -1.43 -41.89
CA SER A 439 -32.05 -1.58 -41.52
C SER A 439 -32.94 -0.72 -42.40
#